data_AF-A0A916CEG0-F1
#
_entry.id   AF-A0A916CEG0-F1
#
_cell.length_a   1.000
_cell.length_b   1.000
_cell.length_c   1.000
_cell.angle_alpha   90.00
_cell.angle_beta   90.00
_cell.angle_gamma   90.00
#
_symmetry.space_group_name_H-M   'P 1'
#
loop_
_entity.id
_entity.type
_entity.pdbx_description
1 polymer ?
#
loop_
_entity_poly.entity_id
_entity_poly.type
_entity_poly.pdbx_seq_one_letter_code
_entity_poly.pdbx_strand_id
1 'polypeptide(L)'
;MVNLLVGCGLRLFECLQLRVRDFNFDAGILTVHGKGKKDRTLPLPESILPEMKAQIEFVKRLHEEDLAAGYAGVFLDDVVEKKYPNAPRELIHQWFFPQRRSGEDGEGGGEPAGYLKSLPGGR
;
A
#
# COMPACT_ATOMS: atom_id res chain seq x y z
N MET A 1 9.54 -2.39 7.73
CA MET A 1 8.58 -3.51 7.89
C MET A 1 8.72 -4.22 9.24
N VAL A 2 9.93 -4.68 9.62
CA VAL A 2 10.16 -5.43 10.88
C VAL A 2 9.65 -4.68 12.12
N ASN A 3 9.86 -3.37 12.19
CA ASN A 3 9.43 -2.54 13.32
C ASN A 3 7.91 -2.53 13.52
N LEU A 4 7.12 -2.65 12.45
CA LEU A 4 5.65 -2.76 12.53
C LEU A 4 5.21 -4.16 13.00
N LEU A 5 5.85 -5.22 12.52
CA LEU A 5 5.54 -6.60 12.92
C LEU A 5 5.83 -6.83 14.41
N VAL A 6 7.02 -6.42 14.86
CA VAL A 6 7.49 -6.65 16.24
C VAL A 6 6.96 -5.60 17.21
N GLY A 7 6.96 -4.32 16.80
CA GLY A 7 6.59 -3.20 17.67
C GLY A 7 5.08 -2.99 17.83
N CYS A 8 4.28 -3.36 16.84
CA CYS A 8 2.82 -3.19 16.87
C CYS A 8 2.04 -4.52 16.90
N GLY A 9 2.72 -5.68 16.86
CA GLY A 9 2.07 -6.99 16.88
C GLY A 9 1.23 -7.29 15.63
N LEU A 10 1.61 -6.72 14.49
CA LEU A 10 0.95 -6.96 13.20
C LEU A 10 1.22 -8.38 12.69
N ARG A 11 0.20 -8.99 12.09
CA ARG A 11 0.40 -10.21 11.29
C ARG A 11 1.03 -9.85 9.95
N LEU A 12 1.77 -10.79 9.38
CA LEU A 12 2.45 -10.59 8.10
C LEU A 12 1.50 -10.09 7.00
N PHE A 13 0.35 -10.74 6.84
CA PHE A 13 -0.65 -10.37 5.83
C PHE A 13 -1.27 -9.00 6.08
N GLU A 14 -1.51 -8.64 7.34
CA GLU A 14 -2.02 -7.31 7.69
C GLU A 14 -1.00 -6.23 7.29
N CYS A 15 0.29 -6.47 7.52
CA CYS A 15 1.37 -5.57 7.16
C CYS A 15 1.51 -5.40 5.64
N LEU A 16 1.36 -6.49 4.87
CA LEU A 16 1.42 -6.46 3.40
C LEU A 16 0.22 -5.75 2.77
N GLN A 17 -0.91 -5.71 3.46
CA GLN A 17 -2.14 -5.06 2.98
C GLN A 17 -2.27 -3.59 3.41
N LEU A 18 -1.29 -3.04 4.12
CA LEU A 18 -1.34 -1.65 4.56
C LEU A 18 -1.32 -0.68 3.37
N ARG A 19 -2.22 0.29 3.43
CA ARG A 19 -2.30 1.44 2.53
C ARG A 19 -1.79 2.70 3.22
N VAL A 20 -1.46 3.72 2.43
CA VAL A 20 -1.02 5.02 2.99
C VAL A 20 -2.11 5.63 3.88
N ARG A 21 -3.39 5.52 3.51
CA ARG A 21 -4.53 6.04 4.29
C ARG A 21 -4.70 5.40 5.69
N ASP A 22 -4.11 4.23 5.91
CA ASP A 22 -4.33 3.47 7.15
C ASP A 22 -3.55 4.10 8.33
N PHE A 23 -2.56 4.94 8.03
CA PHE A 23 -1.76 5.67 8.99
C PHE A 23 -2.38 7.03 9.30
N ASN A 24 -2.75 7.25 10.56
CA ASN A 24 -3.14 8.55 11.08
C ASN A 24 -2.05 9.08 12.01
N PHE A 25 -1.17 9.90 11.46
CA PHE A 25 -0.03 10.47 12.19
C PHE A 25 -0.44 11.52 13.21
N ASP A 26 -1.51 12.29 12.96
CA ASP A 26 -2.04 13.28 13.89
C ASP A 26 -2.56 12.62 15.17
N ALA A 27 -3.24 11.48 15.03
CA ALA A 27 -3.72 10.69 16.17
C ALA A 27 -2.70 9.66 16.67
N GLY A 28 -1.57 9.46 15.97
CA GLY A 28 -0.57 8.46 16.32
C GLY A 28 -1.10 7.01 16.30
N ILE A 29 -1.99 6.70 15.36
CA ILE A 29 -2.62 5.37 15.25
C ILE A 29 -2.49 4.79 13.84
N LEU A 30 -2.43 3.46 13.79
CA LEU A 30 -2.52 2.65 12.58
C LEU A 30 -3.81 1.85 12.59
N THR A 31 -4.63 2.01 11.57
CA THR A 31 -5.85 1.20 11.40
C THR A 31 -5.50 -0.06 10.62
N VAL A 32 -5.92 -1.22 11.13
CA VAL A 32 -5.67 -2.51 10.51
C VAL A 32 -7.00 -3.17 10.19
N HIS A 33 -7.18 -3.52 8.93
CA HIS A 33 -8.39 -4.18 8.44
C HIS A 33 -8.26 -5.70 8.60
N GLY A 34 -9.02 -6.24 9.56
CA GLY A 34 -9.05 -7.67 9.84
C GLY A 34 -10.12 -8.44 9.06
N LYS A 35 -10.09 -9.76 9.19
CA LYS A 35 -11.08 -10.65 8.58
C LYS A 35 -12.50 -10.30 9.07
N GLY A 36 -13.45 -10.22 8.14
CA GLY A 36 -14.86 -9.95 8.43
C GLY A 36 -15.19 -8.48 8.63
N LYS A 37 -14.44 -7.56 7.99
CA LYS A 37 -14.62 -6.10 8.12
C LYS A 37 -14.52 -5.60 9.56
N LYS A 38 -13.68 -6.28 10.37
CA LYS A 38 -13.39 -5.88 11.74
C LYS A 38 -12.08 -5.13 11.74
N ASP A 39 -12.19 -3.83 11.95
CA ASP A 39 -11.04 -2.95 12.04
C ASP A 39 -10.56 -2.90 13.49
N ARG A 40 -9.25 -2.77 13.66
CA ARG A 40 -8.65 -2.45 14.95
C ARG A 40 -7.63 -1.34 14.78
N THR A 41 -7.45 -0.53 15.80
CA THR A 41 -6.41 0.49 15.83
C THR A 41 -5.25 0.01 16.68
N LEU A 42 -4.04 0.31 16.22
CA LEU A 42 -2.80 0.06 16.94
C LEU A 42 -2.12 1.41 17.22
N PRO A 43 -1.60 1.66 18.42
CA PRO A 43 -0.79 2.85 18.67
C PRO A 43 0.50 2.76 17.86
N LEU A 44 0.89 3.88 17.25
CA LEU A 44 2.18 4.05 16.57
C LEU A 44 3.20 4.62 17.56
N PRO A 45 4.25 3.88 17.93
CA PRO A 45 5.33 4.40 18.76
C PRO A 45 6.00 5.61 18.10
N GLU A 46 6.29 6.65 18.87
CA GLU A 46 6.98 7.85 18.36
C GLU A 46 8.35 7.53 17.73
N SER A 47 9.02 6.49 18.23
CA SER A 47 10.31 6.02 17.74
C SER A 47 10.29 5.56 16.28
N ILE A 48 9.16 5.06 15.78
CA ILE A 48 9.04 4.55 14.39
C ILE A 48 8.45 5.59 13.44
N LEU A 49 7.89 6.69 13.94
CA LEU A 49 7.28 7.73 13.10
C LEU A 49 8.22 8.30 12.03
N PRO A 50 9.52 8.58 12.31
CA PRO A 50 10.43 9.07 11.28
C PRO A 50 10.62 8.07 10.13
N GLU A 51 10.73 6.78 10.44
CA GLU A 51 10.85 5.71 9.43
C GLU A 51 9.56 5.59 8.61
N MET A 52 8.39 5.67 9.25
CA MET A 52 7.11 5.60 8.56
C MET A 52 6.90 6.78 7.61
N LYS A 53 7.27 8.00 8.03
CA LYS A 53 7.22 9.20 7.18
C LYS A 53 8.19 9.08 6.00
N ALA A 54 9.41 8.63 6.23
CA ALA A 54 10.39 8.40 5.16
C ALA A 54 9.89 7.37 4.13
N GLN A 55 9.24 6.30 4.60
CA GLN A 55 8.63 5.30 3.73
C GLN A 55 7.49 5.89 2.88
N ILE A 56 6.65 6.76 3.43
CA ILE A 56 5.59 7.44 2.66
C ILE A 56 6.18 8.34 1.59
N GLU A 57 7.22 9.11 1.91
CA GLU A 57 7.91 9.94 0.91
C GLU A 57 8.52 9.08 -0.20
N PHE A 58 9.07 7.90 0.13
CA PHE A 58 9.52 6.95 -0.89
C PHE A 58 8.37 6.48 -1.78
N VAL A 59 7.24 6.06 -1.20
CA VAL A 59 6.05 5.62 -1.96
C VAL A 59 5.51 6.74 -2.83
N LYS A 60 5.50 7.98 -2.32
CA LYS A 60 5.05 9.15 -3.06
C LYS A 60 5.90 9.39 -4.31
N ARG A 61 7.23 9.37 -4.19
CA ARG A 61 8.12 9.53 -5.35
C ARG A 61 7.91 8.43 -6.38
N LEU A 62 7.85 7.17 -5.93
CA LEU A 62 7.60 6.04 -6.82
C LEU A 62 6.24 6.17 -7.52
N HIS A 63 5.21 6.61 -6.79
CA HIS A 63 3.88 6.82 -7.34
C HIS A 63 3.85 7.95 -8.38
N GLU A 64 4.57 9.04 -8.16
CA GLU A 64 4.71 10.13 -9.14
C GLU A 64 5.41 9.64 -10.42
N GLU A 65 6.46 8.81 -10.30
CA GLU A 65 7.14 8.16 -11.42
C GLU A 65 6.19 7.21 -12.18
N ASP A 66 5.44 6.38 -11.46
CA ASP A 66 4.48 5.44 -12.05
C ASP A 66 3.35 6.18 -12.79
N LEU A 67 2.84 7.27 -12.22
CA LEU A 67 1.83 8.11 -12.87
C LEU A 67 2.37 8.73 -14.16
N ALA A 68 3.63 9.17 -14.17
CA ALA A 68 4.29 9.68 -15.37
C ALA A 68 4.51 8.59 -16.42
N ALA A 69 4.74 7.34 -16.00
CA ALA A 69 4.87 6.17 -16.86
C ALA A 69 3.52 5.61 -17.38
N GLY A 70 2.39 6.23 -17.04
CA GLY A 70 1.06 5.81 -17.49
C GLY A 70 0.39 4.72 -16.65
N TYR A 71 0.80 4.55 -15.39
CA TYR A 71 0.20 3.59 -14.46
C TYR A 71 -1.32 3.79 -14.33
N ALA A 72 -2.06 2.68 -14.44
CA ALA A 72 -3.53 2.67 -14.38
C ALA A 72 -4.09 2.89 -12.97
N GLY A 73 -3.25 2.73 -11.94
CA GLY A 73 -3.67 2.78 -10.54
C GLY A 73 -3.73 1.40 -9.91
N VAL A 74 -3.97 1.40 -8.60
CA VAL A 74 -4.02 0.18 -7.79
C VAL A 74 -5.41 -0.41 -7.72
N PHE A 75 -5.50 -1.73 -7.64
CA PHE A 75 -6.78 -2.42 -7.49
C PHE A 75 -7.50 -1.99 -6.20
N LEU A 76 -8.77 -1.61 -6.36
CA LEU A 76 -9.71 -1.34 -5.28
C LEU A 76 -10.95 -2.23 -5.47
N ASP A 77 -11.86 -2.28 -4.51
CA ASP A 77 -13.12 -2.99 -4.71
C ASP A 77 -13.94 -2.36 -5.86
N ASP A 78 -14.60 -3.18 -6.68
CA ASP A 78 -15.41 -2.74 -7.84
C ASP A 78 -16.41 -1.61 -7.50
N VAL A 79 -16.97 -1.65 -6.29
CA VAL A 79 -17.92 -0.65 -5.79
C VAL A 79 -17.25 0.71 -5.58
N VAL A 80 -16.00 0.72 -5.12
CA VAL A 80 -15.21 1.94 -4.89
C VAL A 80 -14.73 2.50 -6.23
N GLU A 81 -14.20 1.66 -7.12
CA GLU A 81 -13.73 2.10 -8.44
C GLU A 81 -14.87 2.71 -9.27
N LYS A 82 -16.06 2.10 -9.24
CA LYS A 82 -17.23 2.63 -9.95
C LYS A 82 -17.70 3.98 -9.40
N LYS A 83 -17.58 4.18 -8.09
CA LYS A 83 -18.00 5.42 -7.42
C LYS A 83 -16.94 6.52 -7.53
N TYR A 84 -15.66 6.16 -7.53
CA TYR A 84 -14.51 7.06 -7.54
C TYR A 84 -13.47 6.55 -8.55
N PRO A 85 -13.61 6.86 -9.85
CA PRO A 85 -12.74 6.31 -10.90
C PRO A 85 -11.27 6.75 -10.80
N ASN A 86 -11.00 7.85 -10.08
CA ASN A 86 -9.64 8.33 -9.86
C ASN A 86 -8.97 7.75 -8.61
N ALA A 87 -9.73 7.12 -7.70
CA ALA A 87 -9.21 6.59 -6.44
C ALA A 87 -8.02 5.61 -6.61
N PRO A 88 -8.00 4.71 -7.62
CA PRO A 88 -6.84 3.87 -7.90
C PRO A 88 -5.52 4.64 -8.12
N ARG A 89 -5.60 5.89 -8.58
CA ARG A 89 -4.46 6.74 -8.92
C ARG A 89 -4.09 7.72 -7.82
N GLU A 90 -4.78 7.69 -6.68
CA GLU A 90 -4.47 8.57 -5.56
C GLU A 90 -3.46 7.90 -4.63
N LEU A 91 -2.55 8.71 -4.06
CA LEU A 91 -1.51 8.25 -3.15
C LEU A 91 -2.08 7.51 -1.93
N ILE A 92 -3.19 8.01 -1.39
CA ILE A 92 -3.83 7.47 -0.18
C ILE A 92 -4.26 6.01 -0.34
N HIS A 93 -4.53 5.59 -1.57
CA HIS A 93 -4.95 4.24 -1.92
C HIS A 93 -3.77 3.33 -2.25
N GLN A 94 -2.56 3.86 -2.44
CA GLN A 94 -1.39 3.05 -2.75
C GLN A 94 -0.94 2.19 -1.56
N TRP A 95 -0.28 1.07 -1.86
CA TRP A 95 0.32 0.20 -0.86
C TRP A 95 1.46 0.94 -0.14
N PHE A 96 1.52 0.79 1.18
CA PHE A 96 2.61 1.34 1.99
C PHE A 96 3.94 0.61 1.73
N PHE A 97 3.86 -0.68 1.40
CA PHE A 97 4.99 -1.47 0.91
C PHE A 97 4.75 -1.81 -0.57
N PRO A 98 5.23 -0.98 -1.51
CA PRO A 98 5.13 -1.27 -2.93
C PRO A 98 5.95 -2.52 -3.28
N GLN A 99 5.52 -3.27 -4.29
CA GLN A 99 6.32 -4.39 -4.81
C GLN A 99 7.50 -3.84 -5.60
N ARG A 100 8.58 -4.64 -5.69
CA ARG A 100 9.69 -4.28 -6.57
C ARG A 100 9.20 -4.28 -8.02
N ARG A 101 9.61 -3.25 -8.77
CA ARG A 101 9.47 -3.22 -10.23
C ARG A 101 10.31 -4.38 -10.78
N SER A 102 9.68 -5.42 -11.31
CA SER A 102 10.36 -6.37 -12.19
C SER A 102 10.57 -5.67 -13.51
N GLY A 103 11.78 -5.16 -13.75
CA GLY A 103 12.02 -4.39 -14.96
C GLY A 103 13.43 -3.87 -15.07
N GLU A 104 14.42 -4.73 -14.87
CA GLU A 104 15.80 -4.57 -15.36
C GLU A 104 16.44 -5.97 -15.54
N ASP A 105 15.76 -6.85 -16.29
CA ASP A 105 16.41 -7.94 -17.01
C ASP A 105 15.89 -7.84 -18.44
N GLY A 106 16.76 -7.41 -19.35
CA GLY A 106 16.39 -7.13 -20.73
C GLY A 106 16.03 -8.39 -21.48
N GLU A 107 14.75 -8.56 -21.82
CA GLU A 107 14.26 -9.12 -23.08
C GLU A 107 12.72 -9.14 -23.03
N GLY A 108 12.08 -8.55 -24.03
CA GLY A 108 10.64 -8.68 -24.25
C GLY A 108 9.82 -7.47 -23.82
N GLY A 109 9.46 -6.63 -24.79
CA GLY A 109 8.41 -5.63 -24.63
C GLY A 109 7.08 -6.29 -24.27
N GLY A 110 6.40 -5.74 -23.26
CA GLY A 110 5.11 -6.23 -22.81
C GLY A 110 4.66 -5.55 -21.54
N GLU A 111 3.97 -4.41 -21.72
CA GLU A 111 3.04 -3.77 -20.77
C GLU A 111 3.65 -3.15 -19.49
N PRO A 112 3.35 -1.87 -19.16
CA PRO A 112 3.61 -1.38 -17.81
C PRO A 112 2.74 -2.22 -16.88
N ALA A 113 3.37 -3.08 -16.09
CA ALA A 113 2.71 -3.96 -15.14
C ALA A 113 1.79 -3.15 -14.22
N GLY A 114 0.50 -3.08 -14.58
CA GLY A 114 -0.58 -2.81 -13.64
C GLY A 114 -0.61 -3.99 -12.68
N TYR A 115 0.35 -4.00 -11.75
CA TYR A 115 0.59 -4.95 -10.66
C TYR A 115 -0.24 -6.22 -10.80
N LEU A 116 0.28 -7.13 -11.64
CA LEU A 116 -0.35 -8.36 -12.11
C LEU A 116 -1.19 -9.02 -11.01
N LYS A 117 -2.50 -8.81 -11.09
CA LYS A 117 -3.54 -9.51 -10.33
C LYS A 117 -3.39 -9.37 -8.81
N SER A 118 -4.40 -8.76 -8.21
CA SER A 118 -4.88 -9.14 -6.89
C SER A 118 -4.53 -10.60 -6.57
N LEU A 119 -4.07 -10.89 -5.35
CA LEU A 119 -4.22 -12.25 -4.84
C LEU A 119 -5.71 -12.42 -4.49
N PRO A 120 -6.50 -13.15 -5.29
CA PRO A 120 -7.51 -14.03 -4.73
C PRO A 120 -7.12 -15.46 -5.10
N GLY A 121 -6.99 -16.32 -4.09
CA GLY A 121 -6.80 -17.74 -4.35
C GLY A 121 -5.96 -18.50 -3.33
N GLY A 122 -6.12 -18.19 -2.03
CA GLY A 122 -5.99 -19.27 -1.05
C GLY A 122 -7.20 -20.19 -1.22
N ARG A 123 -6.98 -21.36 -1.84
CA ARG A 123 -7.76 -22.55 -1.54
C ARG A 123 -6.96 -23.41 -0.58
#